data_AF-A0A8H2WLI4-F1
#
_entry.id   AF-A0A8H2WLI4-F1
#
_cell.length_a   1.000
_cell.length_b   1.000
_cell.length_c   1.000
_cell.angle_alpha   90.00
_cell.angle_beta   90.00
_cell.angle_gamma   90.00
#
_symmetry.space_group_name_H-M   'P 1'
#
loop_
_entity.id
_entity.type
_entity.pdbx_description
1 polymer ?
#
loop_
_entity_poly.entity_id
_entity_poly.type
_entity_poly.pdbx_seq_one_letter_code
_entity_poly.pdbx_strand_id
1 'polypeptide(L)'
;MSNNSPKFLSPEQIERFHKDGYLILPGFIPQDETSALLARAKQLIAEFPLEGHPMTRFTTGEEGDPTHSKKHVGDEYFLTSGDKIRFFLEDDAFDAQGNLTKPKEKSVNKIGHGLHELDSVFRKFTMENEKLRQLARDLAFHHDPEILQSMVICKQPEIGGKVPEHNDSTFLYTDPPSALGFWFALEPCTEFNGALSFLPGSHRTTPINKRFVRLPQGGTGFIDIETPVTPLGLRIQQPDSNKIGGDYILETCNAGTLVLIHGSVLHKSERNTSQNTRFAYTFHMIESAPRVRYDERNWLQPTTGMPFSKLYGTP
;
A
#
# COMPACT_ATOMS: atom_id res chain seq x y z
N MET A 1 30.88 16.88 -14.19
CA MET A 1 29.62 17.34 -13.61
C MET A 1 28.50 16.68 -14.41
N SER A 2 27.95 15.56 -13.93
CA SER A 2 26.80 14.94 -14.58
C SER A 2 25.58 15.85 -14.38
N ASN A 3 24.87 16.13 -15.46
CA ASN A 3 23.68 16.98 -15.44
C ASN A 3 22.60 16.27 -14.60
N ASN A 4 22.43 16.67 -13.34
CA ASN A 4 21.59 15.99 -12.34
C ASN A 4 20.12 16.44 -12.39
N SER A 5 19.67 16.94 -13.55
CA SER A 5 18.29 17.38 -13.73
C SER A 5 17.33 16.18 -13.76
N PRO A 6 16.17 16.27 -13.08
CA PRO A 6 15.10 15.27 -13.19
C PRO A 6 14.73 14.98 -14.65
N LYS A 7 14.46 13.71 -14.99
CA LYS A 7 14.15 13.30 -16.37
C LYS A 7 12.66 13.09 -16.65
N PHE A 8 11.89 12.68 -15.64
CA PHE A 8 10.47 12.35 -15.69
C PHE A 8 9.61 13.31 -14.87
N LEU A 9 10.05 13.70 -13.67
CA LEU A 9 9.31 14.68 -12.85
C LEU A 9 9.77 16.10 -13.13
N SER A 10 8.83 17.03 -13.26
CA SER A 10 9.16 18.45 -13.26
C SER A 10 9.50 18.94 -11.84
N PRO A 11 10.25 20.05 -11.70
CA PRO A 11 10.48 20.68 -10.40
C PRO A 11 9.18 20.98 -9.63
N GLU A 12 8.13 21.42 -10.32
CA GLU A 12 6.83 21.73 -9.74
C GLU A 12 6.11 20.47 -9.23
N GLN A 13 6.27 19.33 -9.93
CA GLN A 13 5.72 18.05 -9.49
C GLN A 13 6.42 17.55 -8.22
N ILE A 14 7.75 17.69 -8.15
CA ILE A 14 8.54 17.35 -6.95
C ILE A 14 8.13 18.25 -5.78
N GLU A 15 8.03 19.56 -6.00
CA GLU A 15 7.58 20.51 -4.98
C GLU A 15 6.16 20.17 -4.49
N ARG A 16 5.24 19.84 -5.41
CA ARG A 16 3.88 19.43 -5.05
C ARG A 16 3.88 18.17 -4.18
N PHE A 17 4.67 17.15 -4.51
CA PHE A 17 4.79 15.96 -3.65
C PHE A 17 5.25 16.32 -2.23
N HIS A 18 6.30 17.13 -2.10
CA HIS A 18 6.80 17.52 -0.77
C HIS A 18 5.83 18.43 0.00
N LYS A 19 5.02 19.22 -0.71
CA LYS A 19 4.00 20.09 -0.13
C LYS A 19 2.76 19.30 0.31
N ASP A 20 2.24 18.43 -0.53
CA ASP A 20 0.91 17.82 -0.35
C ASP A 20 1.01 16.41 0.25
N GLY A 21 2.18 15.76 0.18
CA GLY A 21 2.40 14.40 0.70
C GLY A 21 1.95 13.30 -0.26
N TYR A 22 1.46 13.67 -1.43
CA TYR A 22 1.16 12.75 -2.52
C TYR A 22 1.28 13.47 -3.87
N LEU A 23 1.38 12.71 -4.96
CA LEU A 23 1.44 13.25 -6.31
C LEU A 23 0.73 12.32 -7.29
N ILE A 24 -0.11 12.89 -8.14
CA ILE A 24 -0.85 12.17 -9.19
C ILE A 24 -0.18 12.40 -10.54
N LEU A 25 0.06 11.30 -11.25
CA LEU A 25 0.68 11.24 -12.56
C LEU A 25 -0.26 10.50 -13.52
N PRO A 26 -1.20 11.21 -14.17
CA PRO A 26 -2.14 10.63 -15.12
C PRO A 26 -1.43 10.01 -16.33
N GLY A 27 -1.90 8.86 -16.80
CA GLY A 27 -1.34 8.20 -17.99
C GLY A 27 0.13 7.78 -17.83
N PHE A 28 0.58 7.53 -16.59
CA PHE A 28 1.95 7.13 -16.32
C PHE A 28 2.28 5.76 -16.92
N ILE A 29 1.37 4.79 -16.79
CA ILE A 29 1.52 3.45 -17.39
C ILE A 29 0.77 3.43 -18.74
N PRO A 30 1.41 2.92 -19.80
CA PRO A 30 0.74 2.61 -21.07
C PRO A 30 -0.46 1.64 -20.90
N GLN A 31 -1.41 1.71 -21.82
CA GLN A 31 -2.65 0.93 -21.76
C GLN A 31 -2.40 -0.59 -21.85
N ASP A 32 -1.42 -1.01 -22.64
CA ASP A 32 -1.02 -2.42 -22.82
C ASP A 32 -0.39 -2.98 -21.54
N GLU A 33 0.54 -2.25 -20.91
CA GLU A 33 1.11 -2.61 -19.61
C GLU A 33 0.04 -2.66 -18.50
N THR A 34 -0.87 -1.67 -18.47
CA THR A 34 -1.99 -1.63 -17.53
C THR A 34 -2.90 -2.85 -17.70
N SER A 35 -3.20 -3.21 -18.95
CA SER A 35 -4.02 -4.38 -19.29
C SER A 35 -3.32 -5.69 -18.95
N ALA A 36 -2.00 -5.78 -19.14
CA ALA A 36 -1.23 -6.97 -18.80
C ALA A 36 -1.20 -7.23 -17.28
N LEU A 37 -1.01 -6.18 -16.47
CA LEU A 37 -1.08 -6.27 -15.00
C LEU A 37 -2.49 -6.69 -14.54
N LEU A 38 -3.54 -6.07 -15.11
CA LEU A 38 -4.93 -6.40 -14.78
C LEU A 38 -5.28 -7.84 -15.17
N ALA A 39 -4.90 -8.27 -16.37
CA ALA A 39 -5.13 -9.62 -16.85
C ALA A 39 -4.42 -10.64 -15.96
N ARG A 40 -3.16 -10.36 -15.58
CA ARG A 40 -2.41 -11.26 -14.69
C ARG A 40 -3.01 -11.34 -13.28
N ALA A 41 -3.46 -10.22 -12.72
CA ALA A 41 -4.18 -10.21 -11.45
C ALA A 41 -5.45 -11.09 -11.50
N LYS A 42 -6.26 -10.94 -12.55
CA LYS A 42 -7.49 -11.74 -12.75
C LYS A 42 -7.17 -13.22 -12.96
N GLN A 43 -6.08 -13.53 -13.67
CA GLN A 43 -5.60 -14.91 -13.84
C GLN A 43 -5.19 -15.54 -12.51
N LEU A 44 -4.39 -14.85 -11.70
CA LEU A 44 -3.99 -15.32 -10.35
C LEU A 44 -5.22 -15.61 -9.47
N ILE A 45 -6.24 -14.76 -9.54
CA ILE A 45 -7.51 -14.93 -8.81
C ILE A 45 -8.31 -16.14 -9.33
N ALA A 46 -8.30 -16.40 -10.64
CA ALA A 46 -8.98 -17.58 -11.20
C ALA A 46 -8.26 -18.88 -10.79
N GLU A 47 -6.93 -18.86 -10.78
CA GLU A 47 -6.09 -20.05 -10.57
C GLU A 47 -5.91 -20.43 -9.10
N PHE A 48 -6.07 -19.50 -8.14
CA PHE A 48 -5.79 -19.86 -6.74
C PHE A 48 -6.77 -20.90 -6.18
N PRO A 49 -6.27 -21.96 -5.52
CA PRO A 49 -7.13 -22.97 -4.94
C PRO A 49 -7.81 -22.45 -3.67
N LEU A 50 -9.11 -22.74 -3.53
CA LEU A 50 -9.79 -22.63 -2.22
C LEU A 50 -9.45 -23.82 -1.32
N GLU A 51 -9.11 -24.97 -1.90
CA GLU A 51 -8.67 -26.14 -1.14
C GLU A 51 -7.39 -25.81 -0.35
N GLY A 52 -7.43 -26.04 0.97
CA GLY A 52 -6.34 -25.68 1.88
C GLY A 52 -6.21 -24.18 2.18
N HIS A 53 -7.04 -23.32 1.60
CA HIS A 53 -7.06 -21.90 1.93
C HIS A 53 -7.75 -21.66 3.29
N PRO A 54 -7.13 -20.94 4.24
CA PRO A 54 -7.69 -20.72 5.59
C PRO A 54 -8.87 -19.74 5.65
N MET A 55 -9.44 -19.38 4.49
CA MET A 55 -10.49 -18.36 4.34
C MET A 55 -10.18 -17.04 5.05
N THR A 56 -8.89 -16.67 5.10
CA THR A 56 -8.43 -15.46 5.77
C THR A 56 -9.08 -14.22 5.16
N ARG A 57 -9.65 -13.41 6.05
CA ARG A 57 -10.37 -12.18 5.71
C ARG A 57 -9.46 -10.98 5.91
N PHE A 58 -9.63 -9.95 5.10
CA PHE A 58 -8.97 -8.68 5.32
C PHE A 58 -9.74 -7.86 6.35
N THR A 59 -9.09 -7.51 7.46
CA THR A 59 -9.60 -6.52 8.41
C THR A 59 -8.51 -5.47 8.66
N THR A 60 -8.92 -4.22 8.91
CA THR A 60 -8.00 -3.10 9.13
C THR A 60 -7.46 -3.04 10.57
N GLY A 61 -7.74 -4.05 11.39
CA GLY A 61 -7.21 -4.21 12.74
C GLY A 61 -7.71 -3.20 13.77
N GLU A 62 -8.64 -2.29 13.44
CA GLU A 62 -9.25 -1.41 14.44
C GLU A 62 -10.19 -2.21 15.35
N GLU A 63 -9.83 -2.29 16.63
CA GLU A 63 -10.68 -2.82 17.68
C GLU A 63 -11.96 -1.99 17.79
N GLY A 64 -13.13 -2.62 17.58
CA GLY A 64 -14.41 -1.92 17.72
C GLY A 64 -15.63 -2.63 17.17
N ASP A 65 -15.49 -3.66 16.34
CA ASP A 65 -16.65 -4.46 15.93
C ASP A 65 -16.88 -5.64 16.91
N PRO A 66 -17.96 -5.64 17.71
CA PRO A 66 -18.26 -6.71 18.66
C PRO A 66 -18.54 -8.07 17.98
N THR A 67 -18.71 -8.09 16.66
CA THR A 67 -18.94 -9.31 15.87
C THR A 67 -17.64 -10.02 15.44
N HIS A 68 -16.46 -9.40 15.63
CA HIS A 68 -15.17 -9.92 15.16
C HIS A 68 -14.31 -10.60 16.23
N SER A 69 -14.89 -11.02 17.36
CA SER A 69 -14.21 -11.67 18.50
C SER A 69 -13.70 -13.12 18.28
N LYS A 70 -13.47 -13.55 17.04
CA LYS A 70 -12.90 -14.88 16.79
C LYS A 70 -11.38 -14.79 16.66
N LYS A 71 -10.67 -15.42 17.62
CA LYS A 71 -9.22 -15.72 17.57
C LYS A 71 -8.81 -16.00 16.12
N HIS A 72 -7.95 -15.13 15.59
CA HIS A 72 -7.56 -15.07 14.19
C HIS A 72 -7.00 -16.41 13.66
N VAL A 73 -7.85 -17.23 13.03
CA VAL A 73 -7.42 -18.38 12.20
C VAL A 73 -6.65 -17.91 10.94
N GLY A 74 -6.46 -16.60 10.75
CA GLY A 74 -5.74 -15.99 9.63
C GLY A 74 -4.42 -15.29 9.96
N ASP A 75 -4.02 -15.19 11.23
CA ASP A 75 -2.81 -14.43 11.61
C ASP A 75 -1.55 -15.04 11.02
N GLU A 76 -1.40 -16.37 11.04
CA GLU A 76 -0.21 -17.01 10.46
C GLU A 76 -0.17 -16.88 8.92
N TYR A 77 -1.32 -17.06 8.25
CA TYR A 77 -1.44 -16.90 6.81
C TYR A 77 -1.18 -15.46 6.36
N PHE A 78 -1.50 -14.47 7.20
CA PHE A 78 -1.12 -13.08 6.96
C PHE A 78 0.37 -12.83 7.30
N LEU A 79 0.81 -13.17 8.50
CA LEU A 79 2.17 -12.90 9.01
C LEU A 79 3.27 -13.56 8.17
N THR A 80 2.99 -14.70 7.54
CA THR A 80 3.98 -15.41 6.70
C THR A 80 3.77 -15.15 5.20
N SER A 81 3.02 -14.10 4.83
CA SER A 81 2.70 -13.78 3.43
C SER A 81 3.71 -12.84 2.75
N GLY A 82 4.67 -12.29 3.50
CA GLY A 82 5.63 -11.30 3.00
C GLY A 82 6.42 -11.75 1.77
N ASP A 83 6.77 -13.03 1.76
CA ASP A 83 7.56 -13.70 0.71
C ASP A 83 6.70 -14.71 -0.07
N LYS A 84 5.39 -14.44 -0.22
CA LYS A 84 4.41 -15.29 -0.92
C LYS A 84 3.47 -14.46 -1.79
N ILE A 85 2.76 -15.13 -2.68
CA ILE A 85 1.55 -14.62 -3.33
C ILE A 85 0.36 -15.34 -2.67
N ARG A 86 -0.37 -14.60 -1.83
CA ARG A 86 -1.51 -15.07 -1.04
C ARG A 86 -2.72 -14.19 -1.27
N PHE A 87 -3.90 -14.73 -0.97
CA PHE A 87 -5.19 -14.14 -1.30
C PHE A 87 -5.94 -13.85 0.00
N PHE A 88 -6.45 -12.63 0.12
CA PHE A 88 -7.19 -12.19 1.31
C PHE A 88 -8.59 -11.82 0.86
N LEU A 89 -9.59 -12.38 1.53
CA LEU A 89 -10.98 -12.29 1.11
C LEU A 89 -11.68 -11.10 1.80
N GLU A 90 -12.69 -10.52 1.15
CA GLU A 90 -13.57 -9.51 1.74
C GLU A 90 -14.35 -10.14 2.91
N ASP A 91 -14.52 -9.39 4.01
CA ASP A 91 -15.30 -9.90 5.14
C ASP A 91 -16.79 -10.10 4.78
N ASP A 92 -17.33 -9.18 3.98
CA ASP A 92 -18.72 -9.25 3.46
C ASP A 92 -18.94 -10.32 2.39
N ALA A 93 -17.89 -11.07 1.99
CA ALA A 93 -18.05 -12.21 1.11
C ALA A 93 -18.57 -13.45 1.85
N PHE A 94 -18.80 -13.37 3.15
CA PHE A 94 -19.18 -14.50 3.99
C PHE A 94 -20.55 -14.33 4.63
N ASP A 95 -21.28 -15.44 4.77
CA ASP A 95 -22.48 -15.49 5.61
C ASP A 95 -22.13 -15.64 7.10
N ALA A 96 -23.16 -15.66 7.95
CA ALA A 96 -23.00 -15.86 9.40
C ALA A 96 -22.41 -17.23 9.77
N GLN A 97 -22.50 -18.21 8.87
CA GLN A 97 -21.95 -19.56 9.03
C GLN A 97 -20.49 -19.65 8.54
N GLY A 98 -19.96 -18.60 7.91
CA GLY A 98 -18.60 -18.55 7.37
C GLY A 98 -18.45 -19.16 5.98
N ASN A 99 -19.54 -19.37 5.24
CA ASN A 99 -19.50 -19.80 3.85
C ASN A 99 -19.44 -18.60 2.91
N LEU A 100 -18.82 -18.77 1.75
CA LEU A 100 -18.81 -17.74 0.72
C LEU A 100 -20.21 -17.52 0.13
N THR A 101 -20.63 -16.27 0.08
CA THR A 101 -21.90 -15.83 -0.53
C THR A 101 -21.75 -15.44 -2.01
N LYS A 102 -20.49 -15.29 -2.47
CA LYS A 102 -20.13 -14.97 -3.85
C LYS A 102 -19.01 -15.93 -4.34
N PRO A 103 -18.89 -16.17 -5.66
CA PRO A 103 -17.77 -16.93 -6.22
C PRO A 103 -16.42 -16.36 -5.78
N LYS A 104 -15.39 -17.21 -5.61
CA LYS A 104 -14.08 -16.80 -5.06
C LYS A 104 -13.48 -15.61 -5.80
N GLU A 105 -13.68 -15.55 -7.12
CA GLU A 105 -13.15 -14.51 -7.99
C GLU A 105 -13.72 -13.12 -7.69
N LYS A 106 -14.92 -13.10 -7.09
CA LYS A 106 -15.64 -11.89 -6.65
C LYS A 106 -15.48 -11.63 -5.15
N SER A 107 -14.72 -12.47 -4.44
CA SER A 107 -14.58 -12.43 -2.99
C SER A 107 -13.19 -12.01 -2.53
N VAL A 108 -12.19 -11.93 -3.44
CA VAL A 108 -10.84 -11.47 -3.10
C VAL A 108 -10.83 -9.96 -2.88
N ASN A 109 -10.42 -9.53 -1.69
CA ASN A 109 -10.11 -8.14 -1.36
C ASN A 109 -8.75 -7.72 -1.95
N LYS A 110 -7.72 -8.52 -1.65
CA LYS A 110 -6.35 -8.26 -2.12
C LYS A 110 -5.52 -9.53 -2.36
N ILE A 111 -4.49 -9.37 -3.16
CA ILE A 111 -3.38 -10.33 -3.34
C ILE A 111 -2.13 -9.70 -2.73
N GLY A 112 -1.31 -10.45 -1.99
CA GLY A 112 -0.06 -9.95 -1.40
C GLY A 112 0.84 -11.04 -0.81
N HIS A 113 2.05 -10.75 -0.36
CA HIS A 113 2.71 -9.43 -0.41
C HIS A 113 3.99 -9.43 -1.28
N GLY A 114 4.32 -10.55 -1.93
CA GLY A 114 5.54 -10.75 -2.72
C GLY A 114 5.35 -10.78 -4.25
N LEU A 115 4.31 -10.17 -4.82
CA LEU A 115 4.10 -10.20 -6.29
C LEU A 115 5.31 -9.64 -7.08
N HIS A 116 5.92 -8.55 -6.60
CA HIS A 116 7.10 -7.92 -7.21
C HIS A 116 8.34 -8.83 -7.27
N GLU A 117 8.41 -9.85 -6.40
CA GLU A 117 9.49 -10.85 -6.42
C GLU A 117 9.11 -12.09 -7.23
N LEU A 118 7.89 -12.58 -7.01
CA LEU A 118 7.52 -13.95 -7.36
C LEU A 118 6.75 -14.09 -8.68
N ASP A 119 6.08 -13.03 -9.14
CA ASP A 119 5.35 -13.08 -10.41
C ASP A 119 6.10 -12.33 -11.49
N SER A 120 6.38 -12.99 -12.61
CA SER A 120 7.17 -12.41 -13.70
C SER A 120 6.61 -11.11 -14.28
N VAL A 121 5.29 -10.93 -14.34
CA VAL A 121 4.68 -9.71 -14.89
C VAL A 121 4.85 -8.54 -13.92
N PHE A 122 4.55 -8.77 -12.65
CA PHE A 122 4.71 -7.74 -11.60
C PHE A 122 6.18 -7.45 -11.31
N ARG A 123 7.06 -8.46 -11.36
CA ARG A 123 8.50 -8.30 -11.24
C ARG A 123 9.07 -7.45 -12.36
N LYS A 124 8.76 -7.79 -13.61
CA LYS A 124 9.20 -7.00 -14.76
C LYS A 124 8.73 -5.55 -14.66
N PHE A 125 7.48 -5.36 -14.24
CA PHE A 125 6.90 -4.03 -14.07
C PHE A 125 7.56 -3.23 -12.94
N THR A 126 7.90 -3.85 -11.81
CA THR A 126 8.38 -3.16 -10.61
C THR A 126 9.91 -3.10 -10.52
N MET A 127 10.56 -4.25 -10.66
CA MET A 127 12.00 -4.41 -10.42
C MET A 127 12.83 -4.10 -11.68
N GLU A 128 12.32 -4.41 -12.86
CA GLU A 128 13.09 -4.31 -14.11
C GLU A 128 12.78 -3.02 -14.90
N ASN A 129 11.82 -2.21 -14.44
CA ASN A 129 11.36 -1.02 -15.15
C ASN A 129 12.24 0.21 -14.89
N GLU A 130 13.03 0.59 -15.89
CA GLU A 130 13.90 1.78 -15.82
C GLU A 130 13.13 3.09 -15.62
N LYS A 131 11.88 3.19 -16.10
CA LYS A 131 11.04 4.38 -15.91
C LYS A 131 10.71 4.56 -14.43
N LEU A 132 10.38 3.48 -13.72
CA LEU A 132 10.15 3.52 -12.26
C LEU A 132 11.42 3.82 -11.49
N ARG A 133 12.55 3.22 -11.88
CA ARG A 133 13.86 3.50 -11.27
C ARG A 133 14.24 4.96 -11.41
N GLN A 134 14.12 5.52 -12.62
CA GLN A 134 14.40 6.93 -12.86
C GLN A 134 13.40 7.86 -12.16
N LEU A 135 12.10 7.52 -12.13
CA LEU A 135 11.10 8.27 -11.38
C LEU A 135 11.46 8.36 -9.88
N ALA A 136 11.86 7.25 -9.27
CA ALA A 136 12.29 7.24 -7.87
C ALA A 136 13.57 8.08 -7.66
N ARG A 137 14.52 8.06 -8.62
CA ARG A 137 15.72 8.91 -8.58
C ARG A 137 15.38 10.40 -8.71
N ASP A 138 14.43 10.75 -9.57
CA ASP A 138 13.99 12.13 -9.78
C ASP A 138 13.32 12.71 -8.53
N LEU A 139 12.49 11.90 -7.87
CA LEU A 139 11.87 12.29 -6.60
C LEU A 139 12.91 12.49 -5.49
N ALA A 140 14.04 11.79 -5.58
CA ALA A 140 15.15 11.86 -4.62
C ALA A 140 14.71 11.70 -3.16
N PHE A 141 13.65 10.91 -2.93
CA PHE A 141 13.09 10.66 -1.60
C PHE A 141 13.97 9.71 -0.77
N HIS A 142 14.59 8.74 -1.44
CA HIS A 142 15.52 7.77 -0.84
C HIS A 142 16.87 7.81 -1.53
N HIS A 143 17.93 7.50 -0.78
CA HIS A 143 19.27 7.33 -1.30
C HIS A 143 19.47 5.91 -1.87
N ASP A 144 19.04 4.88 -1.13
CA ASP A 144 19.17 3.49 -1.54
C ASP A 144 17.90 2.68 -1.17
N PRO A 145 16.81 2.86 -1.93
CA PRO A 145 15.49 2.31 -1.61
C PRO A 145 15.44 0.78 -1.72
N GLU A 146 14.80 0.18 -0.73
CA GLU A 146 14.41 -1.23 -0.69
C GLU A 146 12.90 -1.38 -0.90
N ILE A 147 12.49 -2.34 -1.72
CA ILE A 147 11.09 -2.72 -1.90
C ILE A 147 10.77 -3.83 -0.91
N LEU A 148 9.75 -3.60 -0.08
CA LEU A 148 9.38 -4.52 0.99
C LEU A 148 8.10 -5.29 0.71
N GLN A 149 7.13 -4.68 0.02
CA GLN A 149 5.86 -5.33 -0.29
C GLN A 149 5.27 -4.86 -1.60
N SER A 150 4.40 -5.69 -2.16
CA SER A 150 3.52 -5.33 -3.26
C SER A 150 2.18 -6.02 -3.12
N MET A 151 1.10 -5.35 -3.51
CA MET A 151 -0.26 -5.87 -3.44
C MET A 151 -1.04 -5.56 -4.72
N VAL A 152 -2.03 -6.40 -5.01
CA VAL A 152 -3.15 -6.02 -5.88
C VAL A 152 -4.37 -5.82 -4.99
N ILE A 153 -5.05 -4.69 -5.13
CA ILE A 153 -6.29 -4.36 -4.42
C ILE A 153 -7.44 -4.42 -5.42
N CYS A 154 -8.42 -5.29 -5.18
CA CYS A 154 -9.48 -5.58 -6.16
C CYS A 154 -10.66 -4.59 -6.10
N LYS A 155 -11.03 -4.15 -4.87
CA LYS A 155 -12.30 -3.44 -4.59
C LYS A 155 -13.45 -4.05 -5.38
N GLN A 156 -13.90 -5.21 -4.93
CA GLN A 156 -14.95 -5.96 -5.59
C GLN A 156 -16.26 -5.13 -5.66
N PRO A 157 -17.12 -5.34 -6.67
CA PRO A 157 -18.39 -4.65 -6.77
C PRO A 157 -19.23 -4.89 -5.51
N GLU A 158 -19.87 -3.84 -5.00
CA GLU A 158 -20.78 -3.84 -3.83
C GLU A 158 -20.12 -4.14 -2.46
N ILE A 159 -19.21 -5.11 -2.43
CA ILE A 159 -18.60 -5.63 -1.20
C ILE A 159 -17.17 -5.14 -0.99
N GLY A 160 -16.61 -4.36 -1.92
CA GLY A 160 -15.26 -3.83 -1.81
C GLY A 160 -15.09 -2.95 -0.56
N GLY A 161 -14.48 -3.50 0.49
CA GLY A 161 -14.49 -2.92 1.83
C GLY A 161 -13.86 -1.53 1.92
N LYS A 162 -14.35 -0.67 2.83
CA LYS A 162 -13.71 0.63 3.10
C LYS A 162 -12.29 0.42 3.63
N VAL A 163 -11.39 1.32 3.30
CA VAL A 163 -10.10 1.44 3.99
C VAL A 163 -10.17 2.70 4.83
N PRO A 164 -10.20 2.59 6.17
CA PRO A 164 -10.21 3.73 7.08
C PRO A 164 -9.02 4.67 6.85
N GLU A 165 -9.14 5.85 7.44
CA GLU A 165 -8.04 6.80 7.49
C GLU A 165 -6.81 6.19 8.17
N HIS A 166 -5.67 6.25 7.48
CA HIS A 166 -4.41 5.77 8.02
C HIS A 166 -3.23 6.45 7.33
N ASN A 167 -2.03 6.16 7.82
CA ASN A 167 -0.77 6.40 7.13
C ASN A 167 0.01 5.08 7.01
N ASP A 168 0.76 4.89 5.92
CA ASP A 168 1.47 3.63 5.67
C ASP A 168 2.60 3.37 6.67
N SER A 169 3.20 4.41 7.24
CA SER A 169 4.29 4.31 8.22
C SER A 169 3.85 3.66 9.54
N THR A 170 2.55 3.61 9.81
CA THR A 170 1.99 2.83 10.91
C THR A 170 2.24 1.33 10.71
N PHE A 171 2.16 0.85 9.47
CA PHE A 171 2.30 -0.57 9.11
C PHE A 171 3.72 -0.94 8.65
N LEU A 172 4.41 0.01 8.00
CA LEU A 172 5.71 -0.16 7.36
C LEU A 172 6.76 0.74 8.04
N TYR A 173 6.91 0.56 9.35
CA TYR A 173 7.65 1.51 10.17
C TYR A 173 9.17 1.38 9.98
N THR A 174 9.83 2.52 9.81
CA THR A 174 11.28 2.67 10.00
C THR A 174 11.54 3.79 11.00
N ASP A 175 12.73 3.81 11.59
CA ASP A 175 13.17 4.90 12.46
C ASP A 175 14.37 5.64 11.83
N PRO A 176 14.18 6.90 11.36
CA PRO A 176 12.91 7.63 11.21
C PRO A 176 12.00 7.05 10.09
N PRO A 177 10.68 7.36 10.06
CA PRO A 177 9.75 6.87 9.05
C PRO A 177 10.15 7.25 7.62
N SER A 178 10.14 6.27 6.73
CA SER A 178 10.62 6.44 5.35
C SER A 178 9.76 5.73 4.31
N ALA A 179 8.59 5.20 4.65
CA ALA A 179 7.74 4.51 3.68
C ALA A 179 7.34 5.43 2.51
N LEU A 180 7.35 4.89 1.30
CA LEU A 180 6.87 5.55 0.07
C LEU A 180 6.04 4.55 -0.72
N GLY A 181 4.76 4.86 -0.93
CA GLY A 181 3.84 4.04 -1.71
C GLY A 181 3.81 4.46 -3.18
N PHE A 182 3.80 3.47 -4.06
CA PHE A 182 3.47 3.60 -5.47
C PHE A 182 2.14 2.91 -5.68
N TRP A 183 1.14 3.63 -6.14
CA TRP A 183 -0.19 3.09 -6.36
C TRP A 183 -0.63 3.33 -7.81
N PHE A 184 -0.98 2.26 -8.51
CA PHE A 184 -1.26 2.27 -9.93
C PHE A 184 -2.71 1.87 -10.18
N ALA A 185 -3.50 2.76 -10.78
CA ALA A 185 -4.84 2.45 -11.21
C ALA A 185 -4.80 1.47 -12.39
N LEU A 186 -5.31 0.24 -12.21
CA LEU A 186 -5.46 -0.72 -13.31
C LEU A 186 -6.81 -0.59 -14.01
N GLU A 187 -7.78 0.02 -13.32
CA GLU A 187 -9.11 0.34 -13.81
C GLU A 187 -9.47 1.80 -13.44
N PRO A 188 -10.48 2.42 -14.07
CA PRO A 188 -10.95 3.74 -13.68
C PRO A 188 -11.36 3.79 -12.21
N CYS A 189 -11.01 4.88 -11.53
CA CYS A 189 -11.26 5.11 -10.12
C CYS A 189 -12.19 6.32 -9.97
N THR A 190 -13.35 6.09 -9.36
CA THR A 190 -14.45 7.03 -9.24
C THR A 190 -14.88 7.17 -7.78
N GLU A 191 -15.73 8.16 -7.52
CA GLU A 191 -16.34 8.35 -6.20
C GLU A 191 -17.14 7.13 -5.72
N PHE A 192 -17.70 6.34 -6.65
CA PHE A 192 -18.58 5.20 -6.34
C PHE A 192 -17.85 3.87 -6.21
N ASN A 193 -16.65 3.73 -6.81
CA ASN A 193 -15.87 2.48 -6.75
C ASN A 193 -14.67 2.51 -5.79
N GLY A 194 -14.61 3.52 -4.92
CA GLY A 194 -13.62 3.62 -3.86
C GLY A 194 -12.28 4.15 -4.36
N ALA A 195 -12.30 5.29 -5.06
CA ALA A 195 -11.12 6.14 -5.27
C ALA A 195 -10.49 6.57 -3.95
N LEU A 196 -9.21 6.97 -4.01
CA LEU A 196 -8.46 7.42 -2.84
C LEU A 196 -8.88 8.83 -2.43
N SER A 197 -8.88 9.10 -1.13
CA SER A 197 -8.94 10.46 -0.60
C SER A 197 -7.72 10.74 0.27
N PHE A 198 -7.15 11.92 0.11
CA PHE A 198 -5.96 12.36 0.85
C PHE A 198 -6.25 13.60 1.67
N LEU A 199 -5.55 13.77 2.79
CA LEU A 199 -5.49 15.04 3.50
C LEU A 199 -4.16 15.74 3.14
N PRO A 200 -4.13 16.69 2.19
CA PRO A 200 -2.89 17.28 1.71
C PRO A 200 -2.09 17.96 2.83
N GLY A 201 -0.80 17.68 2.90
CA GLY A 201 0.11 18.27 3.87
C GLY A 201 0.13 17.59 5.24
N SER A 202 -0.77 16.62 5.48
CA SER A 202 -0.86 15.88 6.75
C SER A 202 0.42 15.13 7.11
N HIS A 203 1.26 14.77 6.15
CA HIS A 203 2.58 14.16 6.40
C HIS A 203 3.55 15.06 7.18
N ARG A 204 3.27 16.37 7.28
CA ARG A 204 4.08 17.35 8.02
C ARG A 204 3.45 17.81 9.34
N THR A 205 2.15 17.57 9.51
CA THR A 205 1.36 18.10 10.63
C THR A 205 0.78 16.99 11.52
N THR A 206 0.62 15.78 10.99
CA THR A 206 0.14 14.61 11.71
C THR A 206 1.32 13.69 12.03
N PRO A 207 1.72 13.57 13.30
CA PRO A 207 2.79 12.66 13.68
C PRO A 207 2.37 11.19 13.53
N ILE A 208 3.36 10.32 13.34
CA ILE A 208 3.17 8.89 13.51
C ILE A 208 3.17 8.59 15.01
N ASN A 209 2.01 8.16 15.54
CA ASN A 209 1.80 7.90 16.97
C ASN A 209 1.40 6.44 17.26
N LYS A 210 1.24 5.61 16.23
CA LYS A 210 0.86 4.19 16.36
C LYS A 210 1.70 3.33 15.44
N ARG A 211 1.83 2.06 15.80
CA ARG A 211 2.44 1.02 14.96
C ARG A 211 1.62 -0.24 14.98
N PHE A 212 1.55 -0.90 13.82
CA PHE A 212 1.02 -2.25 13.69
C PHE A 212 2.17 -3.26 13.75
N VAL A 213 2.21 -4.05 14.82
CA VAL A 213 3.35 -4.90 15.17
C VAL A 213 2.98 -6.36 15.35
N ARG A 214 3.97 -7.25 15.23
CA ARG A 214 3.90 -8.62 15.77
C ARG A 214 3.86 -8.55 17.28
N LEU A 215 2.89 -9.23 17.89
CA LEU A 215 2.77 -9.28 19.34
C LEU A 215 3.63 -10.43 19.91
N PRO A 216 4.25 -10.26 21.10
CA PRO A 216 5.06 -11.30 21.73
C PRO A 216 4.32 -12.63 21.95
N GLN A 217 3.00 -12.57 22.19
CA GLN A 217 2.12 -13.72 22.39
C GLN A 217 1.63 -14.38 21.08
N GLY A 218 2.12 -13.91 19.91
CA GLY A 218 1.63 -14.30 18.59
C GLY A 218 0.54 -13.36 18.07
N GLY A 219 0.37 -13.34 16.74
CA GLY A 219 -0.55 -12.45 16.05
C GLY A 219 -0.03 -11.02 15.88
N THR A 220 -0.93 -10.09 15.59
CA THR A 220 -0.62 -8.67 15.38
C THR A 220 -1.51 -7.76 16.19
N GLY A 221 -1.04 -6.55 16.49
CA GLY A 221 -1.82 -5.53 17.16
C GLY A 221 -1.23 -4.14 17.02
N PHE A 222 -1.98 -3.14 17.48
CA PHE A 222 -1.52 -1.76 17.52
C PHE A 222 -0.83 -1.45 18.85
N ILE A 223 0.29 -0.74 18.78
CA ILE A 223 0.96 -0.13 19.93
C ILE A 223 1.10 1.37 19.69
N ASP A 224 1.07 2.15 20.77
CA ASP A 224 1.35 3.58 20.71
C ASP A 224 2.88 3.84 20.64
N ILE A 225 3.26 4.95 20.00
CA ILE A 225 4.63 5.46 20.01
C ILE A 225 4.70 6.58 21.05
N GLU A 226 5.42 6.33 22.14
CA GLU A 226 5.53 7.25 23.28
C GLU A 226 6.04 8.64 22.88
N THR A 227 7.00 8.69 21.95
CA THR A 227 7.51 9.94 21.37
C THR A 227 7.17 10.00 19.88
N PRO A 228 6.21 10.86 19.47
CA PRO A 228 5.90 11.13 18.08
C PRO A 228 7.14 11.30 17.20
N VAL A 229 7.29 10.49 16.16
CA VAL A 229 8.46 10.53 15.29
C VAL A 229 8.19 11.36 14.04
N THR A 230 9.16 12.19 13.68
CA THR A 230 9.13 12.98 12.44
C THR A 230 9.67 12.12 11.28
N PRO A 231 9.01 12.11 10.11
CA PRO A 231 9.51 11.37 8.95
C PRO A 231 10.89 11.87 8.47
N LEU A 232 11.63 10.99 7.78
CA LEU A 232 12.96 11.28 7.27
C LEU A 232 12.95 12.56 6.41
N GLY A 233 13.86 13.49 6.69
CA GLY A 233 14.01 14.72 5.93
C GLY A 233 12.95 15.80 6.19
N LEU A 234 11.98 15.56 7.07
CA LEU A 234 11.00 16.56 7.48
C LEU A 234 11.32 17.16 8.84
N ARG A 235 10.80 18.36 9.09
CA ARG A 235 10.62 18.93 10.42
C ARG A 235 9.12 19.05 10.63
N ILE A 236 8.57 18.49 11.72
CA ILE A 236 7.15 18.70 12.04
C ILE A 236 6.96 20.20 12.20
N GLN A 237 6.08 20.76 11.38
CA GLN A 237 5.60 22.11 11.61
C GLN A 237 4.56 22.00 12.72
N GLN A 238 4.73 22.76 13.80
CA GLN A 238 3.69 22.82 14.82
C GLN A 238 2.38 23.16 14.12
N PRO A 239 1.32 22.36 14.32
CA PRO A 239 0.03 22.68 13.74
C PRO A 239 -0.32 24.10 14.20
N ASP A 240 -0.61 24.98 13.25
CA ASP A 240 -1.17 26.28 13.55
C ASP A 240 -2.43 25.99 14.38
N SER A 241 -2.51 26.45 15.63
CA SER A 241 -3.59 26.05 16.56
C SER A 241 -4.99 26.41 16.03
N ASN A 242 -5.04 27.25 14.99
CA ASN A 242 -6.23 27.66 14.27
C ASN A 242 -6.57 26.80 13.04
N LYS A 243 -5.76 25.78 12.70
CA LYS A 243 -5.94 24.83 11.58
C LYS A 243 -5.91 23.38 12.07
N ILE A 244 -6.67 23.08 13.11
CA ILE A 244 -6.94 21.69 13.48
C ILE A 244 -8.02 21.17 12.53
N GLY A 245 -7.62 20.37 11.56
CA GLY A 245 -8.49 19.83 10.51
C GLY A 245 -8.23 20.45 9.14
N GLY A 246 -8.37 19.62 8.11
CA GLY A 246 -8.36 20.04 6.71
C GLY A 246 -9.28 19.14 5.90
N ASP A 247 -9.58 19.56 4.68
CA ASP A 247 -10.51 18.84 3.82
C ASP A 247 -9.80 17.69 3.10
N TYR A 248 -10.41 16.51 3.17
CA TYR A 248 -9.99 15.40 2.32
C TYR A 248 -10.33 15.70 0.87
N ILE A 249 -9.33 15.57 -0.01
CA ILE A 249 -9.51 15.68 -1.46
C ILE A 249 -9.72 14.28 -2.03
N LEU A 250 -10.84 14.08 -2.71
CA LEU A 250 -11.15 12.85 -3.44
C LEU A 250 -10.45 12.88 -4.81
N GLU A 251 -9.62 11.87 -5.06
CA GLU A 251 -8.77 11.79 -6.25
C GLU A 251 -9.28 10.71 -7.20
N THR A 252 -10.22 11.09 -8.07
CA THR A 252 -10.67 10.24 -9.17
C THR A 252 -9.61 10.23 -10.29
N CYS A 253 -9.45 9.08 -10.94
CA CYS A 253 -8.44 8.95 -11.99
C CYS A 253 -8.76 7.85 -12.99
N ASN A 254 -8.15 7.93 -14.17
CA ASN A 254 -8.26 6.90 -15.19
C ASN A 254 -7.25 5.77 -14.96
N ALA A 255 -7.51 4.61 -15.55
CA ALA A 255 -6.55 3.51 -15.63
C ALA A 255 -5.20 4.01 -16.21
N GLY A 256 -4.10 3.44 -15.72
CA GLY A 256 -2.73 3.84 -16.04
C GLY A 256 -2.21 5.03 -15.22
N THR A 257 -3.02 5.62 -14.34
CA THR A 257 -2.55 6.67 -13.41
C THR A 257 -1.66 6.08 -12.31
N LEU A 258 -0.54 6.75 -12.03
CA LEU A 258 0.27 6.52 -10.83
C LEU A 258 -0.05 7.60 -9.78
N VAL A 259 -0.20 7.17 -8.52
CA VAL A 259 -0.22 8.02 -7.33
C VAL A 259 1.00 7.67 -6.47
N LEU A 260 1.89 8.64 -6.25
CA LEU A 260 2.95 8.55 -5.27
C LEU A 260 2.40 8.97 -3.90
N ILE A 261 2.67 8.19 -2.86
CA ILE A 261 2.08 8.35 -1.53
C ILE A 261 3.20 8.43 -0.50
N HIS A 262 3.42 9.60 0.09
CA HIS A 262 4.34 9.73 1.22
C HIS A 262 3.80 8.88 2.38
N GLY A 263 4.63 8.04 3.00
CA GLY A 263 4.16 7.07 3.99
C GLY A 263 3.54 7.67 5.25
N SER A 264 3.60 8.98 5.42
CA SER A 264 3.01 9.72 6.55
C SER A 264 1.79 10.55 6.17
N VAL A 265 1.41 10.62 4.89
CA VAL A 265 0.19 11.32 4.48
C VAL A 265 -1.02 10.50 4.89
N LEU A 266 -1.98 11.17 5.53
CA LEU A 266 -3.26 10.55 5.85
C LEU A 266 -4.07 10.36 4.58
N HIS A 267 -4.54 9.13 4.38
CA HIS A 267 -5.36 8.77 3.24
C HIS A 267 -6.35 7.65 3.58
N LYS A 268 -7.39 7.52 2.76
CA LYS A 268 -8.49 6.54 2.93
C LYS A 268 -9.12 6.17 1.60
N SER A 269 -10.01 5.18 1.60
CA SER A 269 -10.92 4.93 0.47
C SER A 269 -12.27 4.42 0.92
N GLU A 270 -13.34 4.98 0.38
CA GLU A 270 -14.70 4.58 0.70
C GLU A 270 -15.05 3.21 0.09
N ARG A 271 -16.09 2.56 0.62
CA ARG A 271 -16.62 1.29 0.10
C ARG A 271 -16.95 1.41 -1.39
N ASN A 272 -16.65 0.36 -2.16
CA ASN A 272 -17.15 0.26 -3.53
C ASN A 272 -18.63 -0.13 -3.51
N THR A 273 -19.51 0.82 -3.82
CA THR A 273 -20.96 0.62 -3.91
C THR A 273 -21.44 0.44 -5.34
N SER A 274 -20.51 0.49 -6.31
CA SER A 274 -20.80 0.37 -7.73
C SER A 274 -20.82 -1.09 -8.21
N GLN A 275 -21.22 -1.28 -9.47
CA GLN A 275 -21.19 -2.56 -10.18
C GLN A 275 -19.83 -2.87 -10.84
N ASN A 276 -18.90 -1.92 -10.82
CA ASN A 276 -17.58 -2.08 -11.43
C ASN A 276 -16.54 -2.40 -10.34
N THR A 277 -15.56 -3.22 -10.67
CA THR A 277 -14.37 -3.38 -9.83
C THR A 277 -13.53 -2.10 -9.83
N ARG A 278 -12.54 -2.02 -8.93
CA ARG A 278 -11.47 -1.03 -8.99
C ARG A 278 -10.16 -1.73 -8.69
N PHE A 279 -9.59 -2.38 -9.70
CA PHE A 279 -8.27 -2.99 -9.54
C PHE A 279 -7.18 -1.91 -9.47
N ALA A 280 -6.27 -2.08 -8.51
CA ALA A 280 -5.06 -1.30 -8.42
C ALA A 280 -3.88 -2.19 -8.04
N TYR A 281 -2.71 -1.91 -8.60
CA TYR A 281 -1.45 -2.50 -8.16
C TYR A 281 -0.71 -1.51 -7.28
N THR A 282 -0.05 -1.96 -6.23
CA THR A 282 0.77 -1.10 -5.40
C THR A 282 2.02 -1.82 -4.94
N PHE A 283 3.12 -1.08 -4.80
CA PHE A 283 4.28 -1.51 -4.03
C PHE A 283 4.76 -0.37 -3.15
N HIS A 284 5.48 -0.74 -2.09
CA HIS A 284 6.05 0.22 -1.17
C HIS A 284 7.56 0.11 -1.19
N MET A 285 8.22 1.24 -0.92
CA MET A 285 9.66 1.31 -0.66
C MET A 285 9.92 1.92 0.70
N ILE A 286 11.09 1.60 1.24
CA ILE A 286 11.69 2.27 2.39
C ILE A 286 13.13 2.67 2.06
N GLU A 287 13.67 3.62 2.82
CA GLU A 287 15.11 3.82 2.84
C GLU A 287 15.78 2.60 3.50
N SER A 288 17.03 2.33 3.15
CA SER A 288 17.78 1.22 3.73
C SER A 288 18.73 1.63 4.86
N ALA A 289 19.24 0.62 5.55
CA ALA A 289 20.32 0.80 6.51
C ALA A 289 21.60 1.33 5.83
N PRO A 290 22.40 2.17 6.50
CA PRO A 290 22.27 2.59 7.90
C PRO A 290 21.46 3.88 8.10
N ARG A 291 20.82 4.43 7.06
CA ARG A 291 20.12 5.73 7.14
C ARG A 291 18.84 5.67 7.98
N VAL A 292 18.20 4.51 7.99
CA VAL A 292 17.05 4.21 8.85
C VAL A 292 17.20 2.84 9.47
N ARG A 293 16.52 2.60 10.59
CA ARG A 293 16.37 1.26 11.19
C ARG A 293 15.04 0.65 10.78
N TYR A 294 15.04 -0.50 10.12
CA TYR A 294 13.84 -1.32 9.96
C TYR A 294 13.56 -2.04 11.28
N ASP A 295 12.34 -1.89 11.81
CA ASP A 295 12.01 -2.37 13.15
C ASP A 295 11.56 -3.84 13.12
N GLU A 296 12.21 -4.67 13.94
CA GLU A 296 11.98 -6.12 14.03
C GLU A 296 10.57 -6.49 14.52
N ARG A 297 9.82 -5.52 15.07
CA ARG A 297 8.42 -5.73 15.47
C ARG A 297 7.44 -5.51 14.33
N ASN A 298 7.86 -5.02 13.16
CA ASN A 298 6.94 -4.87 12.02
C ASN A 298 6.28 -6.22 11.69
N TRP A 299 4.99 -6.18 11.33
CA TRP A 299 4.25 -7.38 10.94
C TRP A 299 4.94 -8.10 9.76
N LEU A 300 5.48 -7.33 8.82
CA LEU A 300 6.28 -7.82 7.69
C LEU A 300 7.74 -7.91 8.14
N GLN A 301 8.37 -9.06 7.90
CA GLN A 301 9.79 -9.24 8.12
C GLN A 301 10.39 -9.92 6.87
N PRO A 302 11.56 -9.49 6.39
CA PRO A 302 12.25 -10.18 5.31
C PRO A 302 12.64 -11.59 5.78
N THR A 303 12.66 -12.56 4.87
CA THR A 303 13.15 -13.90 5.18
C THR A 303 14.58 -14.06 4.68
N THR A 304 15.33 -15.02 5.24
CA THR A 304 16.69 -15.31 4.74
C THR A 304 16.70 -15.70 3.25
N GLY A 305 15.62 -16.34 2.77
CA GLY A 305 15.48 -16.72 1.36
C GLY A 305 14.97 -15.61 0.45
N MET A 306 14.40 -14.54 1.00
CA MET A 306 13.87 -13.40 0.27
C MET A 306 14.06 -12.12 1.11
N PRO A 307 15.29 -11.57 1.15
CA PRO A 307 15.52 -10.25 1.72
C PRO A 307 14.83 -9.18 0.86
N PHE A 308 14.68 -7.97 1.39
CA PHE A 308 14.16 -6.86 0.59
C PHE A 308 15.12 -6.51 -0.54
N SER A 309 14.57 -6.40 -1.75
CA SER A 309 15.35 -6.08 -2.93
C SER A 309 15.55 -4.57 -3.07
N LYS A 310 16.73 -4.19 -3.57
CA LYS A 310 17.06 -2.79 -3.87
C LYS A 310 16.43 -2.39 -5.20
N LEU A 311 15.68 -1.29 -5.22
CA LEU A 311 15.18 -0.75 -6.49
C LEU A 311 16.34 -0.24 -7.38
N TYR A 312 17.36 0.36 -6.77
CA TYR A 312 18.52 0.86 -7.53
C TYR A 312 19.58 -0.20 -7.82
N GLY A 313 19.50 -1.34 -7.14
CA GLY A 313 20.50 -2.39 -7.15
C GLY A 313 19.95 -3.72 -7.62
N THR A 314 19.57 -3.81 -8.90
CA THR A 314 19.83 -4.95 -9.82
C THR A 314 19.16 -4.71 -11.17
N PRO A 315 19.59 -5.42 -12.23
CA PRO A 315 20.61 -6.48 -12.26
C PRO A 315 22.04 -5.96 -12.14
#